data_AF-A0A8B6XQZ7-F1
#
_entry.id   AF-A0A8B6XQZ7-F1
#
_cell.length_a   1.000
_cell.length_b   1.000
_cell.length_c   1.000
_cell.angle_alpha   90.00
_cell.angle_beta   90.00
_cell.angle_gamma   90.00
#
_symmetry.space_group_name_H-M   'P 1'
#
loop_
_entity.id
_entity.type
_entity.pdbx_description
1 polymer ?
#
loop_
_entity_poly.entity_id
_entity_poly.type
_entity_poly.pdbx_seq_one_letter_code
_entity_poly.pdbx_strand_id
1 'polypeptide(L)'
;MDFLSWSSENEEENNGILEEDDDFDYMSDTDEKLILKLHKKKNFKKKEEIVSLILRFKTRIIAIEKEKKSQLYLKNSCHQSFACLEEEENKMNYERKNEKNQLKESIKKISIKVETLKNEKLSQKKSTAFIEKLRLCIEDIESNIMQLKEKQSKIYEELNLKEQKLTDIVNGYEKKFEQWSNKVFKVPKVNINNNKDEFKLPEEVKDFEDYIMLTGGHQGGWDDIDHNIFLKLRKQFKNNEELIKKAEEEIATQSREDIIQHIQWFHEYSKLKERKRKAICMWKIMKQHNRESALAKNDDEPTEEEKKRVQREMLFKKEREKRFAVLEQWKKEKGNQKLEEEHNKKEVPLNDKEEQRKIQLKLQVEEYKKHKAALKLANQKKVHRKVLSLEQKEKILERNEKLISFKREKQLARKYELEEKEKRLEKLKEKVAVNVSRDPARLYELTEVLKCRRESDSQNKVSSAIPDVRLLPKKAVPLWRKTSN
;
A
#
# COMPACT_ATOMS: atom_id res chain seq x y z
N MET A 1 49.38 19.10 -17.72
CA MET A 1 49.01 19.15 -19.14
C MET A 1 47.64 19.81 -19.21
N ASP A 2 47.65 21.01 -19.78
CA ASP A 2 46.55 21.79 -20.38
C ASP A 2 45.44 22.23 -19.40
N PHE A 3 45.37 23.47 -18.88
CA PHE A 3 45.46 24.84 -19.44
C PHE A 3 44.30 25.23 -20.37
N LEU A 4 43.77 26.45 -20.12
CA LEU A 4 42.74 27.23 -20.84
C LEU A 4 41.31 27.14 -20.24
N SER A 5 40.58 28.23 -20.03
CA SER A 5 40.87 29.68 -20.11
C SER A 5 39.70 30.39 -19.45
N TRP A 6 40.00 31.36 -18.59
CA TRP A 6 39.06 32.32 -18.03
C TRP A 6 39.16 33.56 -18.91
N SER A 7 38.11 33.88 -19.67
CA SER A 7 38.04 35.13 -20.44
C SER A 7 37.13 36.12 -19.75
N SER A 8 37.80 37.10 -19.16
CA SER A 8 37.30 38.43 -18.83
C SER A 8 37.37 39.27 -20.11
N GLU A 9 36.29 39.93 -20.50
CA GLU A 9 36.32 40.99 -21.52
C GLU A 9 35.60 42.21 -20.97
N ASN A 10 36.40 43.28 -20.87
CA ASN A 10 35.99 44.67 -20.68
C ASN A 10 35.28 45.16 -21.95
N GLU A 11 34.27 46.01 -21.79
CA GLU A 11 33.85 47.04 -22.76
C GLU A 11 33.01 48.05 -21.94
N GLU A 12 33.60 49.17 -21.51
CA GLU A 12 33.75 50.44 -22.23
C GLU A 12 32.81 51.49 -21.62
N GLU A 13 33.43 52.43 -20.91
CA GLU A 13 32.83 53.68 -20.47
C GLU A 13 32.39 54.48 -21.69
N ASN A 14 31.08 54.74 -21.81
CA ASN A 14 30.58 55.75 -22.72
C ASN A 14 29.98 56.90 -21.91
N ASN A 15 30.83 57.91 -21.64
CA ASN A 15 30.45 59.23 -21.17
C ASN A 15 29.76 59.98 -22.33
N GLY A 16 28.45 59.82 -22.42
CA GLY A 16 27.58 60.67 -23.24
C GLY A 16 26.83 61.65 -22.35
N ILE A 17 27.37 62.86 -22.21
CA ILE A 17 26.64 64.03 -21.72
C ILE A 17 25.49 64.27 -22.71
N LEU A 18 24.25 64.08 -22.25
CA LEU A 18 23.05 64.44 -22.98
C LEU A 18 22.31 65.47 -22.13
N GLU A 19 22.23 66.66 -22.73
CA GLU A 19 21.62 67.87 -22.21
C GLU A 19 20.19 67.63 -21.73
N GLU A 20 19.86 68.31 -20.63
CA GLU A 20 18.53 68.39 -20.04
C GLU A 20 17.58 69.14 -21.00
N ASP A 21 16.86 68.41 -21.84
CA ASP A 21 15.59 68.88 -22.38
C ASP A 21 14.48 68.46 -21.40
N ASP A 22 14.11 69.41 -20.55
CA ASP A 22 12.91 69.39 -19.69
C ASP A 22 11.63 69.45 -20.54
N ASP A 23 11.36 68.40 -21.33
CA ASP A 23 10.03 68.14 -21.87
C ASP A 23 9.29 67.23 -20.89
N PHE A 24 8.72 67.86 -19.86
CA PHE A 24 7.74 67.25 -18.95
C PHE A 24 6.45 66.97 -19.72
N ASP A 25 6.46 65.87 -20.49
CA ASP A 25 5.27 65.33 -21.16
C ASP A 25 4.27 64.92 -20.07
N TYR A 26 3.27 65.76 -19.88
CA TYR A 26 2.20 65.57 -18.91
C TYR A 26 1.36 64.37 -19.37
N MET A 27 1.80 63.16 -19.01
CA MET A 27 1.06 61.91 -19.26
C MET A 27 -0.39 62.14 -18.81
N SER A 28 -1.30 62.06 -19.77
CA SER A 28 -2.71 62.30 -19.50
C SER A 28 -3.21 61.30 -18.46
N ASP A 29 -4.08 61.77 -17.58
CA ASP A 29 -4.72 60.97 -16.51
C ASP A 29 -5.51 59.75 -17.05
N THR A 30 -5.67 59.68 -18.39
CA THR A 30 -6.19 58.57 -19.19
C THR A 30 -5.13 57.50 -19.55
N ASP A 31 -3.89 57.90 -19.84
CA ASP A 31 -2.79 57.00 -20.20
C ASP A 31 -2.27 56.22 -18.99
N GLU A 32 -2.18 56.85 -17.81
CA GLU A 32 -1.89 56.16 -16.55
C GLU A 32 -2.94 55.09 -16.23
N LYS A 33 -4.23 55.39 -16.45
CA LYS A 33 -5.33 54.43 -16.23
C LYS A 33 -5.28 53.26 -17.20
N LEU A 34 -4.81 53.49 -18.43
CA LEU A 34 -4.61 52.45 -19.45
C LEU A 34 -3.44 51.54 -19.10
N ILE A 35 -2.30 52.12 -18.69
CA ILE A 35 -1.12 51.38 -18.21
C ILE A 35 -1.48 50.54 -16.98
N LEU A 36 -2.22 51.10 -16.01
CA LEU A 36 -2.72 50.38 -14.85
C LEU A 36 -3.67 49.23 -15.23
N LYS A 37 -4.54 49.42 -16.23
CA LYS A 37 -5.41 48.35 -16.75
C LYS A 37 -4.61 47.25 -17.44
N LEU A 38 -3.60 47.59 -18.24
CA LEU A 38 -2.71 46.64 -18.91
C LEU A 38 -1.87 45.86 -17.91
N HIS A 39 -1.29 46.53 -16.90
CA HIS A 39 -0.57 45.90 -15.80
C HIS A 39 -1.48 44.97 -14.99
N LYS A 40 -2.71 45.38 -14.67
CA LYS A 40 -3.71 44.51 -14.01
C LYS A 40 -4.05 43.28 -14.86
N LYS A 41 -4.25 43.44 -16.18
CA LYS A 41 -4.56 42.35 -17.11
C LYS A 41 -3.38 41.38 -17.28
N LYS A 42 -2.14 41.89 -17.38
CA LYS A 42 -0.91 41.08 -17.43
C LYS A 42 -0.69 40.31 -16.12
N ASN A 43 -0.93 40.94 -14.97
CA ASN A 43 -0.88 40.28 -13.67
C ASN A 43 -1.98 39.23 -13.48
N PHE A 44 -3.16 39.43 -14.06
CA PHE A 44 -4.24 38.45 -14.03
C PHE A 44 -3.87 37.19 -14.84
N LYS A 45 -3.35 37.34 -16.06
CA LYS A 45 -2.87 36.22 -16.88
C LYS A 45 -1.77 35.41 -16.18
N LYS A 46 -0.77 36.08 -15.59
CA LYS A 46 0.28 35.42 -14.80
C LYS A 46 -0.28 34.64 -13.61
N LYS A 47 -1.29 35.18 -12.92
CA LYS A 47 -1.97 34.46 -11.83
C LYS A 47 -2.69 33.22 -12.33
N GLU A 48 -3.36 33.31 -13.47
CA GLU A 48 -4.09 32.20 -14.09
C GLU A 48 -3.13 31.06 -14.54
N GLU A 49 -1.98 31.42 -15.10
CA GLU A 49 -0.90 30.48 -15.44
C GLU A 49 -0.36 29.77 -14.19
N ILE A 50 -0.08 30.52 -13.12
CA ILE A 50 0.40 29.94 -11.85
C ILE A 50 -0.66 29.01 -11.24
N VAL A 51 -1.94 29.40 -11.23
CA VAL A 51 -3.03 28.55 -10.73
C VAL A 51 -3.14 27.27 -11.54
N SER A 52 -3.02 27.36 -12.88
CA SER A 52 -3.03 26.20 -13.76
C SER A 52 -1.85 25.26 -13.48
N LEU A 53 -0.66 25.81 -13.26
CA LEU A 53 0.54 25.05 -12.89
C LEU A 53 0.36 24.34 -11.54
N ILE A 54 -0.18 25.04 -10.53
CA ILE A 54 -0.49 24.47 -9.21
C ILE A 54 -1.48 23.31 -9.34
N LEU A 55 -2.51 23.44 -10.19
CA LEU A 55 -3.47 22.37 -10.43
C LEU A 55 -2.81 21.17 -11.09
N ARG A 56 -1.96 21.37 -12.10
CA ARG A 56 -1.17 20.29 -12.72
C ARG A 56 -0.31 19.55 -11.71
N PHE A 57 0.43 20.28 -10.87
CA PHE A 57 1.25 19.65 -9.82
C PHE A 57 0.42 18.90 -8.80
N LYS A 58 -0.73 19.43 -8.37
CA LYS A 58 -1.65 18.71 -7.48
C LYS A 58 -2.12 17.39 -8.10
N THR A 59 -2.51 17.41 -9.36
CA THR A 59 -2.93 16.19 -10.07
C THR A 59 -1.79 15.18 -10.15
N ARG A 60 -0.57 15.63 -10.45
CA ARG A 60 0.62 14.76 -10.50
C ARG A 60 0.95 14.16 -9.13
N ILE A 61 0.87 14.93 -8.05
CA ILE A 61 1.04 14.43 -6.68
C ILE A 61 0.01 13.34 -6.37
N ILE A 62 -1.27 13.56 -6.72
CA ILE A 62 -2.33 12.57 -6.49
C ILE A 62 -2.07 11.29 -7.29
N ALA A 63 -1.60 11.39 -8.53
CA ALA A 63 -1.27 10.23 -9.37
C ALA A 63 -0.14 9.41 -8.74
N ILE A 64 0.97 10.06 -8.36
CA ILE A 64 2.10 9.42 -7.70
C ILE A 64 1.69 8.78 -6.36
N GLU A 65 0.86 9.46 -5.57
CA GLU A 65 0.36 8.90 -4.30
C GLU A 65 -0.52 7.67 -4.51
N LYS A 66 -1.31 7.61 -5.59
CA LYS A 66 -2.11 6.42 -5.95
C LYS A 66 -1.25 5.27 -6.44
N GLU A 67 -0.32 5.54 -7.34
CA GLU A 67 0.61 4.55 -7.87
C GLU A 67 1.43 3.91 -6.74
N LYS A 68 2.01 4.75 -5.88
CA LYS A 68 2.74 4.30 -4.68
C LYS A 68 1.87 3.41 -3.79
N LYS A 69 0.63 3.83 -3.50
CA LYS A 69 -0.28 3.03 -2.66
C LYS A 69 -0.60 1.68 -3.29
N SER A 70 -0.75 1.65 -4.61
CA SER A 70 -0.96 0.42 -5.35
C SER A 70 0.28 -0.48 -5.30
N GLN A 71 1.48 0.05 -5.43
CA GLN A 71 2.71 -0.74 -5.47
C GLN A 71 3.14 -1.27 -4.09
N LEU A 72 3.00 -0.46 -3.03
CA LEU A 72 3.47 -0.83 -1.68
C LEU A 72 2.44 -1.63 -0.86
N TYR A 73 1.14 -1.36 -1.02
CA TYR A 73 0.08 -1.92 -0.17
C TYR A 73 -0.84 -2.92 -0.89
N LEU A 74 -0.35 -3.56 -1.96
CA LEU A 74 -1.01 -4.76 -2.50
C LEU A 74 -1.05 -5.86 -1.43
N LYS A 75 -2.21 -6.50 -1.28
CA LYS A 75 -2.54 -7.52 -0.24
C LYS A 75 -1.59 -8.73 -0.16
N ASN A 76 -0.64 -8.87 -1.08
CA ASN A 76 0.27 -10.02 -1.20
C ASN A 76 1.75 -9.68 -0.95
N SER A 77 2.08 -8.44 -0.58
CA SER A 77 3.46 -8.05 -0.25
C SER A 77 3.73 -8.23 1.25
N CYS A 78 4.91 -8.75 1.60
CA CYS A 78 5.32 -8.99 2.98
C CYS A 78 5.41 -7.67 3.76
N HIS A 79 4.32 -7.28 4.43
CA HIS A 79 4.22 -6.02 5.20
C HIS A 79 5.39 -5.80 6.17
N GLN A 80 5.95 -6.88 6.73
CA GLN A 80 7.07 -6.79 7.67
C GLN A 80 8.36 -6.26 7.03
N SER A 81 8.57 -6.50 5.74
CA SER A 81 9.78 -6.08 5.01
C SER A 81 9.78 -4.61 4.61
N PHE A 82 8.62 -3.94 4.68
CA PHE A 82 8.46 -2.54 4.26
C PHE A 82 8.18 -1.55 5.40
N ALA A 83 8.18 -2.02 6.66
CA ALA A 83 7.89 -1.18 7.83
C ALA A 83 8.81 0.05 7.93
N CYS A 84 10.10 -0.09 7.60
CA CYS A 84 11.05 1.02 7.60
C CYS A 84 10.71 2.09 6.53
N LEU A 85 10.14 1.69 5.39
CA LEU A 85 9.69 2.63 4.36
C LEU A 85 8.40 3.35 4.77
N GLU A 86 7.51 2.66 5.49
CA GLU A 86 6.29 3.27 6.04
C GLU A 86 6.61 4.31 7.13
N GLU A 87 7.60 4.05 7.99
CA GLU A 87 8.11 5.02 8.96
C GLU A 87 8.66 6.28 8.28
N GLU A 88 9.52 6.13 7.26
CA GLU A 88 10.06 7.27 6.53
C GLU A 88 8.97 8.02 5.74
N GLU A 89 7.96 7.30 5.20
CA GLU A 89 6.80 7.92 4.56
C GLU A 89 6.03 8.81 5.54
N ASN A 90 5.75 8.30 6.73
CA ASN A 90 4.99 9.03 7.74
C ASN A 90 5.74 10.29 8.19
N LYS A 91 7.06 10.19 8.34
CA LYS A 91 7.95 11.32 8.62
C LYS A 91 7.90 12.37 7.51
N MET A 92 8.09 11.99 6.25
CA MET A 92 8.03 12.93 5.11
C MET A 92 6.65 13.59 4.97
N ASN A 93 5.57 12.85 5.24
CA ASN A 93 4.21 13.39 5.25
C ASN A 93 4.00 14.40 6.38
N TYR A 94 4.56 14.15 7.56
CA TYR A 94 4.54 15.07 8.68
C TYR A 94 5.31 16.36 8.35
N GLU A 95 6.54 16.24 7.83
CA GLU A 95 7.38 17.37 7.39
C GLU A 95 6.65 18.24 6.36
N ARG A 96 6.09 17.63 5.31
CA ARG A 96 5.30 18.32 4.27
C ARG A 96 4.10 19.07 4.85
N LYS A 97 3.39 18.49 5.82
CA LYS A 97 2.25 19.15 6.49
C LYS A 97 2.73 20.32 7.35
N ASN A 98 3.82 20.13 8.08
CA ASN A 98 4.40 21.14 8.96
C ASN A 98 4.87 22.35 8.14
N GLU A 99 5.62 22.13 7.06
CA GLU A 99 6.08 23.19 6.15
C GLU A 99 4.90 24.00 5.58
N LYS A 100 3.86 23.31 5.11
CA LYS A 100 2.64 23.95 4.62
C LYS A 100 1.96 24.82 5.68
N ASN A 101 1.97 24.40 6.95
CA ASN A 101 1.40 25.17 8.03
C ASN A 101 2.27 26.39 8.36
N GLN A 102 3.59 26.22 8.43
CA GLN A 102 4.55 27.32 8.63
C GLN A 102 4.47 28.39 7.54
N LEU A 103 4.33 27.98 6.28
CA LEU A 103 4.14 28.89 5.15
C LEU A 103 2.82 29.67 5.29
N LYS A 104 1.72 28.98 5.61
CA LYS A 104 0.42 29.63 5.86
C LYS A 104 0.48 30.63 7.00
N GLU A 105 1.11 30.28 8.11
CA GLU A 105 1.27 31.17 9.26
C GLU A 105 2.11 32.39 8.92
N SER A 106 3.20 32.21 8.18
CA SER A 106 4.08 33.30 7.78
C SER A 106 3.39 34.27 6.81
N ILE A 107 2.65 33.74 5.82
CA ILE A 107 1.84 34.56 4.91
C ILE A 107 0.73 35.30 5.67
N LYS A 108 0.06 34.64 6.63
CA LYS A 108 -0.93 35.30 7.48
C LYS A 108 -0.33 36.46 8.28
N LYS A 109 0.86 36.28 8.87
CA LYS A 109 1.57 37.36 9.59
C LYS A 109 1.83 38.57 8.69
N ILE A 110 2.34 38.33 7.47
CA ILE A 110 2.55 39.40 6.48
C ILE A 110 1.21 40.05 6.10
N SER A 111 0.18 39.26 5.83
CA SER A 111 -1.14 39.77 5.48
C SER A 111 -1.74 40.66 6.58
N ILE A 112 -1.55 40.30 7.86
CA ILE A 112 -2.00 41.12 8.98
C ILE A 112 -1.22 42.44 9.00
N LYS A 113 0.12 42.41 8.86
CA LYS A 113 0.96 43.61 8.81
C LYS A 113 0.60 44.55 7.65
N VAL A 114 0.28 43.97 6.49
CA VAL A 114 -0.17 44.73 5.31
C VAL A 114 -1.54 45.37 5.55
N GLU A 115 -2.49 44.64 6.17
CA GLU A 115 -3.81 45.21 6.48
C GLU A 115 -3.71 46.30 7.55
N THR A 116 -2.84 46.15 8.56
CA THR A 116 -2.59 47.22 9.55
C THR A 116 -1.99 48.45 8.88
N LEU A 117 -1.02 48.29 7.97
CA LEU A 117 -0.43 49.40 7.22
C LEU A 117 -1.48 50.11 6.35
N LYS A 118 -2.34 49.35 5.68
CA LYS A 118 -3.43 49.89 4.87
C LYS A 118 -4.43 50.69 5.71
N ASN A 119 -4.76 50.22 6.92
CA ASN A 119 -5.64 50.91 7.85
C ASN A 119 -4.98 52.17 8.44
N GLU A 120 -3.68 52.13 8.75
CA GLU A 120 -2.92 53.29 9.21
C GLU A 120 -2.82 54.37 8.12
N LYS A 121 -2.61 53.98 6.85
CA LYS A 121 -2.64 54.91 5.70
C LYS A 121 -3.99 55.63 5.55
N LEU A 122 -5.10 54.98 5.92
CA LEU A 122 -6.44 55.58 5.88
C LEU A 122 -6.69 56.55 7.06
N SER A 123 -6.00 56.39 8.19
CA SER A 123 -6.07 57.33 9.33
C SER A 123 -5.12 58.52 9.11
N GLN A 124 -5.56 59.51 8.33
CA GLN A 124 -4.77 60.68 7.97
C GLN A 124 -4.40 61.57 9.17
N LYS A 125 -3.11 61.57 9.56
CA LYS A 125 -2.39 62.77 10.03
C LYS A 125 -0.98 62.77 9.43
N LYS A 126 -0.69 63.75 8.55
CA LYS A 126 0.63 63.95 7.90
C LYS A 126 1.65 64.50 8.90
N SER A 127 1.95 63.75 9.95
CA SER A 127 3.08 64.04 10.84
C SER A 127 4.34 63.38 10.27
N THR A 128 5.48 64.05 10.32
CA THR A 128 6.78 63.48 9.90
C THR A 128 7.11 62.20 10.67
N ALA A 129 6.77 62.14 11.96
CA ALA A 129 6.89 60.93 12.78
C ALA A 129 5.98 59.77 12.31
N PHE A 130 4.84 60.06 11.68
CA PHE A 130 3.95 59.05 11.11
C PHE A 130 4.47 58.49 9.78
N ILE A 131 5.10 59.35 8.96
CA ILE A 131 5.77 58.92 7.71
C ILE A 131 6.92 57.97 8.04
N GLU A 132 7.72 58.28 9.06
CA GLU A 132 8.82 57.42 9.50
C GLU A 132 8.32 56.07 10.03
N LYS A 133 7.20 56.07 10.77
CA LYS A 133 6.55 54.82 11.22
C LYS A 133 6.08 53.97 10.04
N LEU A 134 5.49 54.58 9.00
CA LEU A 134 5.09 53.85 7.80
C LEU A 134 6.28 53.27 7.06
N ARG A 135 7.38 54.02 6.94
CA ARG A 135 8.62 53.55 6.32
C ARG A 135 9.14 52.29 7.04
N LEU A 136 9.27 52.34 8.37
CA LEU A 136 9.70 51.19 9.17
C LEU A 136 8.77 49.99 9.02
N CYS A 137 7.45 50.20 8.93
CA CYS A 137 6.51 49.11 8.68
C CYS A 137 6.65 48.50 7.28
N ILE A 138 6.95 49.30 6.25
CA ILE A 138 7.22 48.81 4.88
C ILE A 138 8.51 48.00 4.87
N GLU A 139 9.60 48.54 5.44
CA GLU A 139 10.90 47.85 5.53
C GLU A 139 10.79 46.52 6.29
N ASP A 140 10.01 46.48 7.38
CA ASP A 140 9.72 45.23 8.09
C ASP A 140 8.91 44.26 7.23
N ILE A 141 7.87 44.70 6.52
CA ILE A 141 7.10 43.83 5.61
C ILE A 141 8.01 43.28 4.49
N GLU A 142 8.84 44.11 3.88
CA GLU A 142 9.78 43.72 2.83
C GLU A 142 10.82 42.74 3.33
N SER A 143 11.42 42.99 4.50
CA SER A 143 12.35 42.08 5.16
C SER A 143 11.68 40.72 5.44
N ASN A 144 10.44 40.70 5.93
CA ASN A 144 9.69 39.45 6.13
C ASN A 144 9.42 38.72 4.81
N ILE A 145 9.09 39.44 3.72
CA ILE A 145 8.90 38.84 2.39
C ILE A 145 10.22 38.24 1.88
N MET A 146 11.33 38.97 2.01
CA MET A 146 12.65 38.52 1.56
C MET A 146 13.09 37.27 2.32
N GLN A 147 12.96 37.26 3.65
CA GLN A 147 13.27 36.09 4.48
C GLN A 147 12.42 34.87 4.12
N LEU A 148 11.13 35.07 3.80
CA LEU A 148 10.29 33.95 3.36
C LEU A 148 10.69 33.42 1.99
N LYS A 149 11.02 34.29 1.04
CA LYS A 149 11.52 33.87 -0.28
C LYS A 149 12.81 33.09 -0.13
N GLU A 150 13.78 33.59 0.64
CA GLU A 150 15.07 32.94 0.85
C GLU A 150 14.91 31.56 1.52
N LYS A 151 14.08 31.48 2.57
CA LYS A 151 13.77 30.19 3.22
C LYS A 151 13.14 29.19 2.25
N GLN A 152 12.21 29.63 1.41
CA GLN A 152 11.54 28.76 0.43
C GLN A 152 12.48 28.35 -0.70
N SER A 153 13.37 29.23 -1.17
CA SER A 153 14.41 28.87 -2.15
C SER A 153 15.35 27.80 -1.61
N LYS A 154 15.82 27.94 -0.36
CA LYS A 154 16.68 26.93 0.28
C LYS A 154 16.01 25.56 0.38
N ILE A 155 14.76 25.52 0.85
CA ILE A 155 14.00 24.26 0.95
C ILE A 155 13.80 23.63 -0.44
N TYR A 156 13.47 24.45 -1.44
CA TYR A 156 13.28 23.98 -2.81
C TYR A 156 14.58 23.39 -3.41
N GLU A 157 15.70 24.07 -3.23
CA GLU A 157 17.02 23.60 -3.69
C GLU A 157 17.41 22.29 -3.02
N GLU A 158 17.22 22.16 -1.71
CA GLU A 158 17.47 20.92 -0.97
C GLU A 158 16.60 19.75 -1.46
N LEU A 159 15.31 20.00 -1.71
CA LEU A 159 14.40 18.99 -2.24
C LEU A 159 14.77 18.57 -3.66
N ASN A 160 15.15 19.53 -4.51
CA ASN A 160 15.58 19.27 -5.88
C ASN A 160 16.86 18.43 -5.92
N LEU A 161 17.84 18.72 -5.05
CA LEU A 161 19.05 17.92 -4.91
C LEU A 161 18.74 16.49 -4.42
N LYS A 162 17.78 16.32 -3.51
CA LYS A 162 17.33 14.99 -3.06
C LYS A 162 16.63 14.22 -4.18
N GLU A 163 15.76 14.88 -4.94
CA GLU A 163 15.06 14.28 -6.08
C GLU A 163 16.05 13.80 -7.15
N GLN A 164 17.03 14.63 -7.51
CA GLN A 164 18.10 14.24 -8.45
C GLN A 164 18.87 13.02 -7.95
N LYS A 165 19.36 13.05 -6.70
CA LYS A 165 20.11 11.93 -6.10
C LYS A 165 19.31 10.63 -6.09
N LEU A 166 18.04 10.68 -5.71
CA LEU A 166 17.18 9.49 -5.69
C LEU A 166 16.91 8.98 -7.10
N THR A 167 16.72 9.88 -8.06
CA THR A 167 16.55 9.53 -9.48
C THR A 167 17.80 8.83 -10.02
N ASP A 168 18.99 9.33 -9.71
CA ASP A 168 20.25 8.70 -10.11
C ASP A 168 20.43 7.31 -9.50
N ILE A 169 20.04 7.13 -8.23
CA ILE A 169 20.06 5.82 -7.57
C ILE A 169 19.10 4.85 -8.25
N VAL A 170 17.85 5.28 -8.52
CA VAL A 170 16.85 4.46 -9.22
C VAL A 170 17.34 4.07 -10.61
N ASN A 171 17.81 5.03 -11.41
CA ASN A 171 18.39 4.77 -12.73
C ASN A 171 19.60 3.83 -12.64
N GLY A 172 20.42 3.95 -11.60
CA GLY A 172 21.54 3.05 -11.34
C GLY A 172 21.09 1.62 -11.07
N TYR A 173 20.00 1.43 -10.32
CA TYR A 173 19.40 0.11 -10.09
C TYR A 173 18.68 -0.43 -11.33
N GLU A 174 17.97 0.40 -12.10
CA GLU A 174 17.37 0.00 -13.38
C GLU A 174 18.43 -0.54 -14.34
N LYS A 175 19.55 0.18 -14.51
CA LYS A 175 20.69 -0.32 -15.31
C LYS A 175 21.25 -1.64 -14.77
N LYS A 176 21.33 -1.82 -13.45
CA LYS A 176 21.75 -3.10 -12.85
C LYS A 176 20.74 -4.20 -13.15
N PHE A 177 19.43 -3.92 -13.08
CA PHE A 177 18.38 -4.88 -13.43
C PHE A 177 18.40 -5.24 -14.91
N GLU A 178 18.67 -4.28 -15.80
CA GLU A 178 18.90 -4.55 -17.23
C GLU A 178 20.14 -5.42 -17.44
N GLN A 179 21.26 -5.12 -16.75
CA GLN A 179 22.46 -5.95 -16.82
C GLN A 179 22.22 -7.36 -16.28
N TRP A 180 21.44 -7.50 -15.20
CA TRP A 180 21.08 -8.79 -14.63
C TRP A 180 20.13 -9.55 -15.54
N SER A 181 19.05 -8.94 -16.03
CA SER A 181 18.11 -9.57 -16.97
C SER A 181 18.80 -10.02 -18.27
N ASN A 182 19.75 -9.22 -18.78
CA ASN A 182 20.60 -9.60 -19.91
C ASN A 182 21.55 -10.78 -19.57
N LYS A 183 21.87 -11.00 -18.29
CA LYS A 183 22.61 -12.18 -17.81
C LYS A 183 21.70 -13.37 -17.47
N VAL A 184 20.42 -13.16 -17.14
CA VAL A 184 19.51 -14.23 -16.68
C VAL A 184 18.76 -14.93 -17.85
N PHE A 185 18.82 -14.45 -19.09
CA PHE A 185 18.28 -15.19 -20.26
C PHE A 185 19.26 -15.36 -21.42
N LYS A 186 20.54 -15.51 -21.10
CA LYS A 186 21.38 -16.43 -21.84
C LYS A 186 21.64 -17.60 -20.92
N VAL A 187 20.77 -18.61 -20.96
CA VAL A 187 21.22 -19.97 -20.67
C VAL A 187 22.54 -20.09 -21.42
N PRO A 188 23.66 -20.38 -20.76
CA PRO A 188 24.85 -20.66 -21.51
C PRO A 188 24.47 -21.80 -22.46
N LYS A 189 24.36 -21.52 -23.76
CA LYS A 189 24.95 -22.46 -24.70
C LYS A 189 26.39 -22.48 -24.27
N VAL A 190 26.69 -23.38 -23.33
CA VAL A 190 28.05 -23.75 -23.04
C VAL A 190 28.54 -24.15 -24.41
N ASN A 191 29.36 -23.28 -25.01
CA ASN A 191 30.22 -23.70 -26.09
C ASN A 191 31.21 -24.61 -25.36
N ILE A 192 30.77 -25.86 -25.18
CA ILE A 192 31.59 -26.95 -24.75
C ILE A 192 32.56 -27.07 -25.92
N ASN A 193 33.69 -26.38 -25.81
CA ASN A 193 34.86 -26.80 -26.54
C ASN A 193 34.97 -28.29 -26.28
N ASN A 194 34.87 -29.04 -27.36
CA ASN A 194 34.78 -30.49 -27.42
C ASN A 194 36.04 -31.17 -26.87
N ASN A 195 36.29 -31.00 -25.58
CA ASN A 195 37.05 -31.97 -24.83
C ASN A 195 36.06 -33.04 -24.42
N LYS A 196 35.94 -33.99 -25.35
CA LYS A 196 35.40 -35.32 -25.16
C LYS A 196 36.08 -35.91 -23.92
N ASP A 197 35.44 -35.79 -22.76
CA ASP A 197 35.60 -36.74 -21.67
C ASP A 197 34.32 -36.77 -20.82
N GLU A 198 33.75 -37.95 -20.79
CA GLU A 198 32.49 -38.41 -20.23
C GLU A 198 32.15 -37.87 -18.82
N PHE A 199 31.31 -36.84 -18.74
CA PHE A 199 30.46 -36.63 -17.57
C PHE A 199 28.98 -36.62 -18.01
N LYS A 200 28.49 -37.79 -18.38
CA LYS A 200 27.05 -38.03 -18.50
C LYS A 200 26.45 -37.93 -17.09
N LEU A 201 25.64 -36.90 -16.84
CA LEU A 201 24.76 -36.90 -15.67
C LEU A 201 23.94 -38.22 -15.69
N PRO A 202 23.76 -38.89 -14.54
CA PRO A 202 22.97 -40.12 -14.49
C PRO A 202 21.58 -39.89 -15.10
N GLU A 203 21.11 -40.86 -15.87
CA GLU A 203 19.86 -40.79 -16.64
C GLU A 203 18.67 -40.49 -15.73
N GLU A 204 18.67 -41.02 -14.51
CA GLU A 204 17.64 -40.81 -13.50
C GLU A 204 17.59 -39.36 -12.97
N VAL A 205 18.68 -38.61 -13.11
CA VAL A 205 18.71 -37.18 -12.78
C VAL A 205 18.04 -36.36 -13.87
N LYS A 206 18.21 -36.77 -15.15
CA LYS A 206 17.58 -36.13 -16.30
C LYS A 206 16.09 -36.42 -16.35
N ASP A 207 15.69 -37.68 -16.14
CA ASP A 207 14.27 -38.08 -16.10
C ASP A 207 13.47 -37.28 -15.07
N PHE A 208 14.08 -37.00 -13.90
CA PHE A 208 13.44 -36.18 -12.87
C PHE A 208 13.32 -34.70 -13.27
N GLU A 209 14.31 -34.17 -13.98
CA GLU A 209 14.32 -32.78 -14.44
C GLU A 209 13.32 -32.58 -15.60
N ASP A 210 13.27 -33.52 -16.54
CA ASP A 210 12.30 -33.54 -17.63
C ASP A 210 10.87 -33.68 -17.10
N TYR A 211 10.66 -34.54 -16.09
CA TYR A 211 9.36 -34.68 -15.42
C TYR A 211 8.92 -33.39 -14.73
N ILE A 212 9.82 -32.66 -14.07
CA ILE A 212 9.51 -31.36 -13.44
C ILE A 212 9.16 -30.31 -14.50
N MET A 213 9.89 -30.27 -15.60
CA MET A 213 9.60 -29.35 -16.70
C MET A 213 8.23 -29.61 -17.34
N LEU A 214 7.86 -30.89 -17.51
CA LEU A 214 6.59 -31.27 -18.11
C LEU A 214 5.38 -31.03 -17.19
N THR A 215 5.54 -31.22 -15.87
CA THR A 215 4.43 -31.20 -14.91
C THR A 215 4.21 -29.85 -14.22
N GLY A 216 4.81 -28.77 -14.73
CA GLY A 216 4.58 -27.42 -14.21
C GLY A 216 5.35 -27.11 -12.92
N GLY A 217 6.53 -27.71 -12.75
CA GLY A 217 7.45 -27.39 -11.66
C GLY A 217 7.34 -28.30 -10.43
N HIS A 218 8.00 -27.89 -9.34
CA HIS A 218 8.07 -28.68 -8.10
C HIS A 218 6.73 -28.82 -7.34
N GLN A 219 5.69 -28.11 -7.79
CA GLN A 219 4.37 -28.08 -7.18
C GLN A 219 3.28 -28.68 -8.06
N GLY A 220 3.62 -29.24 -9.23
CA GLY A 220 2.63 -29.87 -10.09
C GLY A 220 1.61 -28.88 -10.68
N GLY A 221 1.97 -27.59 -10.78
CA GLY A 221 1.07 -26.53 -11.21
C GLY A 221 0.08 -26.03 -10.15
N TRP A 222 0.18 -26.48 -8.89
CA TRP A 222 -0.64 -25.97 -7.78
C TRP A 222 -0.01 -24.75 -7.10
N ASP A 223 -0.85 -23.85 -6.58
CA ASP A 223 -0.42 -22.71 -5.77
C ASP A 223 0.23 -23.16 -4.46
N ASP A 224 1.14 -22.33 -3.92
CA ASP A 224 1.88 -22.59 -2.67
C ASP A 224 0.98 -22.97 -1.50
N ILE A 225 -0.20 -22.34 -1.40
CA ILE A 225 -1.13 -22.52 -0.29
C ILE A 225 -1.78 -23.91 -0.36
N ASP A 226 -2.38 -24.22 -1.51
CA ASP A 226 -3.08 -25.48 -1.76
C ASP A 226 -2.12 -26.67 -1.70
N HIS A 227 -0.91 -26.51 -2.28
CA HIS A 227 0.13 -27.52 -2.22
C HIS A 227 0.58 -27.79 -0.78
N ASN A 228 0.72 -26.75 0.05
CA ASN A 228 1.09 -26.93 1.46
C ASN A 228 -0.02 -27.57 2.30
N ILE A 229 -1.28 -27.26 2.03
CA ILE A 229 -2.44 -27.93 2.67
C ILE A 229 -2.42 -29.42 2.29
N PHE A 230 -2.26 -29.73 1.00
CA PHE A 230 -2.12 -31.09 0.51
C PHE A 230 -0.98 -31.86 1.21
N LEU A 231 0.21 -31.25 1.35
CA LEU A 231 1.34 -31.89 2.05
C LEU A 231 1.05 -32.18 3.53
N LYS A 232 0.26 -31.33 4.21
CA LYS A 232 -0.17 -31.58 5.60
C LYS A 232 -1.14 -32.74 5.66
N LEU A 233 -2.17 -32.73 4.81
CA LEU A 233 -3.15 -33.81 4.73
C LEU A 233 -2.48 -35.14 4.36
N ARG A 234 -1.50 -35.13 3.44
CA ARG A 234 -0.77 -36.34 3.03
C ARG A 234 0.08 -36.94 4.16
N LYS A 235 0.58 -36.13 5.10
CA LYS A 235 1.27 -36.63 6.30
C LYS A 235 0.31 -37.23 7.32
N GLN A 236 -0.92 -36.74 7.36
CA GLN A 236 -1.96 -37.19 8.30
C GLN A 236 -2.66 -38.46 7.80
N PHE A 237 -2.98 -38.53 6.50
CA PHE A 237 -3.74 -39.63 5.90
C PHE A 237 -2.88 -40.45 4.95
N LYS A 238 -2.68 -41.73 5.31
CA LYS A 238 -2.01 -42.71 4.44
C LYS A 238 -2.95 -43.24 3.36
N ASN A 239 -4.25 -43.34 3.67
CA ASN A 239 -5.31 -43.79 2.76
C ASN A 239 -5.67 -42.68 1.77
N ASN A 240 -5.59 -42.99 0.47
CA ASN A 240 -5.88 -42.01 -0.58
C ASN A 240 -7.37 -41.59 -0.59
N GLU A 241 -8.30 -42.48 -0.22
CA GLU A 241 -9.73 -42.16 -0.22
C GLU A 241 -10.14 -41.18 0.88
N GLU A 242 -9.57 -41.32 2.08
CA GLU A 242 -9.75 -40.38 3.19
C GLU A 242 -9.07 -39.03 2.89
N LEU A 243 -7.90 -39.08 2.24
CA LEU A 243 -7.18 -37.91 1.79
C LEU A 243 -7.99 -37.09 0.78
N ILE A 244 -8.62 -37.74 -0.19
CA ILE A 244 -9.45 -37.06 -1.21
C ILE A 244 -10.63 -36.35 -0.55
N LYS A 245 -11.37 -37.02 0.35
CA LYS A 245 -12.52 -36.41 1.04
C LYS A 245 -12.12 -35.20 1.88
N LYS A 246 -11.02 -35.31 2.63
CA LYS A 246 -10.48 -34.19 3.43
C LYS A 246 -9.92 -33.06 2.59
N ALA A 247 -9.29 -33.38 1.46
CA ALA A 247 -8.76 -32.38 0.54
C ALA A 247 -9.89 -31.62 -0.18
N GLU A 248 -11.00 -32.27 -0.51
CA GLU A 248 -12.21 -31.61 -1.04
C GLU A 248 -12.79 -30.61 -0.02
N GLU A 249 -12.72 -30.92 1.28
CA GLU A 249 -13.21 -30.04 2.35
C GLU A 249 -12.28 -28.83 2.62
N GLU A 250 -10.95 -29.02 2.61
CA GLU A 250 -9.99 -27.95 2.93
C GLU A 250 -9.51 -27.14 1.71
N ILE A 251 -9.49 -27.73 0.52
CA ILE A 251 -9.00 -27.11 -0.72
C ILE A 251 -10.19 -26.80 -1.63
N ALA A 252 -10.90 -25.73 -1.31
CA ALA A 252 -12.11 -25.30 -2.04
C ALA A 252 -11.82 -24.79 -3.48
N THR A 253 -10.55 -24.60 -3.83
CA THR A 253 -10.08 -24.09 -5.13
C THR A 253 -9.91 -25.19 -6.18
N GLN A 254 -9.79 -26.45 -5.78
CA GLN A 254 -9.47 -27.58 -6.67
C GLN A 254 -10.65 -28.55 -6.77
N SER A 255 -10.85 -29.13 -7.96
CA SER A 255 -11.88 -30.17 -8.13
C SER A 255 -11.40 -31.52 -7.59
N ARG A 256 -12.33 -32.44 -7.34
CA ARG A 256 -12.03 -33.82 -6.93
C ARG A 256 -11.06 -34.49 -7.91
N GLU A 257 -11.29 -34.28 -9.20
CA GLU A 257 -10.45 -34.81 -10.29
C GLU A 257 -9.03 -34.23 -10.23
N ASP A 258 -8.87 -32.95 -9.93
CA ASP A 258 -7.56 -32.30 -9.81
C ASP A 258 -6.80 -32.83 -8.59
N ILE A 259 -7.49 -33.06 -7.46
CA ILE A 259 -6.90 -33.66 -6.25
C ILE A 259 -6.38 -35.07 -6.56
N ILE A 260 -7.13 -35.88 -7.31
CA ILE A 260 -6.72 -37.24 -7.70
C ILE A 260 -5.48 -37.18 -8.61
N GLN A 261 -5.47 -36.29 -9.60
CA GLN A 261 -4.32 -36.09 -10.48
C GLN A 261 -3.09 -35.64 -9.69
N HIS A 262 -3.26 -34.76 -8.72
CA HIS A 262 -2.16 -34.27 -7.88
C HIS A 262 -1.61 -35.35 -6.94
N ILE A 263 -2.46 -36.26 -6.45
CA ILE A 263 -2.01 -37.44 -5.69
C ILE A 263 -1.15 -38.35 -6.56
N GLN A 264 -1.56 -38.60 -7.81
CA GLN A 264 -0.81 -39.41 -8.77
C GLN A 264 0.52 -38.75 -9.12
N TRP A 265 0.49 -37.46 -9.44
CA TRP A 265 1.68 -36.65 -9.69
C TRP A 265 2.65 -36.69 -8.49
N PHE A 266 2.16 -36.52 -7.27
CA PHE A 266 2.99 -36.54 -6.06
C PHE A 266 3.64 -37.90 -5.81
N HIS A 267 2.95 -38.98 -6.14
CA HIS A 267 3.49 -40.33 -6.07
C HIS A 267 4.64 -40.53 -7.06
N GLU A 268 4.44 -40.15 -8.33
CA GLU A 268 5.47 -40.24 -9.37
C GLU A 268 6.66 -39.32 -9.08
N TYR A 269 6.39 -38.09 -8.67
CA TYR A 269 7.40 -37.13 -8.22
C TYR A 269 8.26 -37.67 -7.08
N SER A 270 7.63 -38.27 -6.06
CA SER A 270 8.37 -38.87 -4.93
C SER A 270 9.26 -40.03 -5.37
N LYS A 271 8.76 -40.89 -6.26
CA LYS A 271 9.49 -42.04 -6.80
C LYS A 271 10.72 -41.57 -7.60
N LEU A 272 10.55 -40.60 -8.50
CA LEU A 272 11.64 -40.06 -9.31
C LEU A 272 12.66 -39.29 -8.45
N LYS A 273 12.21 -38.53 -7.45
CA LYS A 273 13.08 -37.85 -6.50
C LYS A 273 13.96 -38.83 -5.71
N GLU A 274 13.40 -39.97 -5.31
CA GLU A 274 14.16 -41.02 -4.62
C GLU A 274 15.18 -41.68 -5.56
N ARG A 275 14.80 -41.97 -6.82
CA ARG A 275 15.72 -42.48 -7.84
C ARG A 275 16.87 -41.53 -8.10
N LYS A 276 16.61 -40.23 -8.30
CA LYS A 276 17.64 -39.18 -8.40
C LYS A 276 18.57 -39.20 -7.19
N ARG A 277 18.03 -39.31 -5.96
CA ARG A 277 18.84 -39.37 -4.74
C ARG A 277 19.73 -40.61 -4.71
N LYS A 278 19.21 -41.77 -5.09
CA LYS A 278 19.97 -43.04 -5.16
C LYS A 278 21.06 -42.98 -6.23
N ALA A 279 20.74 -42.50 -7.43
CA ALA A 279 21.69 -42.34 -8.53
C ALA A 279 22.83 -41.38 -8.16
N ILE A 280 22.54 -40.25 -7.53
CA ILE A 280 23.57 -39.32 -7.03
C ILE A 280 24.43 -39.97 -5.94
N CYS A 281 23.83 -40.75 -5.05
CA CYS A 281 24.57 -41.47 -4.00
C CYS A 281 25.52 -42.50 -4.62
N MET A 282 25.02 -43.35 -5.52
CA MET A 282 25.82 -44.35 -6.24
C MET A 282 26.90 -43.68 -7.09
N TRP A 283 26.61 -42.59 -7.78
CA TRP A 283 27.60 -41.82 -8.54
C TRP A 283 28.72 -41.27 -7.64
N LYS A 284 28.39 -40.76 -6.45
CA LYS A 284 29.39 -40.30 -5.48
C LYS A 284 30.27 -41.44 -4.98
N ILE A 285 29.67 -42.58 -4.64
CA ILE A 285 30.40 -43.79 -4.20
C ILE A 285 31.30 -44.29 -5.32
N MET A 286 30.79 -44.39 -6.55
CA MET A 286 31.55 -44.85 -7.72
C MET A 286 32.69 -43.89 -8.05
N LYS A 287 32.47 -42.58 -7.95
CA LYS A 287 33.51 -41.56 -8.16
C LYS A 287 34.59 -41.63 -7.10
N GLN A 288 34.22 -41.89 -5.84
CA GLN A 288 35.17 -42.05 -4.75
C GLN A 288 35.97 -43.35 -4.90
N HIS A 289 35.30 -44.46 -5.20
CA HIS A 289 35.95 -45.75 -5.50
C HIS A 289 36.90 -45.66 -6.69
N ASN A 290 36.50 -45.00 -7.78
CA ASN A 290 37.38 -44.80 -8.94
C ASN A 290 38.60 -43.92 -8.60
N ARG A 291 38.44 -42.93 -7.73
CA ARG A 291 39.56 -42.11 -7.23
C ARG A 291 40.51 -42.94 -6.36
N GLU A 292 39.98 -43.75 -5.46
CA GLU A 292 40.75 -44.65 -4.59
C GLU A 292 41.45 -45.75 -5.41
N SER A 293 40.81 -46.30 -6.43
CA SER A 293 41.41 -47.27 -7.36
C SER A 293 42.46 -46.66 -8.27
N ALA A 294 42.30 -45.41 -8.71
CA ALA A 294 43.32 -44.68 -9.47
C ALA A 294 44.55 -44.36 -8.61
N LEU A 295 44.35 -44.04 -7.32
CA LEU A 295 45.43 -43.88 -6.35
C LEU A 295 46.16 -45.22 -6.07
N ALA A 296 45.44 -46.34 -6.02
CA ALA A 296 46.03 -47.67 -5.82
C ALA A 296 46.77 -48.24 -7.05
N LYS A 297 46.53 -47.70 -8.24
CA LYS A 297 47.24 -48.09 -9.49
C LYS A 297 48.52 -47.29 -9.75
N ASN A 298 48.70 -46.16 -9.07
CA ASN A 298 49.94 -45.39 -9.08
C ASN A 298 50.79 -45.84 -7.89
N ASP A 299 51.36 -47.04 -7.98
CA ASP A 299 52.27 -47.62 -6.99
C ASP A 299 53.72 -47.13 -7.22
N ASP A 300 53.87 -45.84 -7.53
CA ASP A 300 55.15 -45.14 -7.50
C ASP A 300 55.26 -44.39 -6.16
N GLU A 301 56.45 -44.52 -5.55
CA GLU A 301 56.82 -43.97 -4.25
C GLU A 301 56.19 -42.58 -3.97
N PRO A 302 55.52 -42.37 -2.83
CA PRO A 302 54.73 -41.16 -2.60
C PRO A 302 55.64 -39.94 -2.64
N THR A 303 55.47 -39.12 -3.68
CA THR A 303 56.19 -37.86 -3.85
C THR A 303 55.96 -36.99 -2.60
N GLU A 304 56.97 -36.22 -2.17
CA GLU A 304 56.91 -35.37 -0.97
C GLU A 304 55.68 -34.44 -0.92
N GLU A 305 55.08 -34.14 -2.08
CA GLU A 305 53.83 -33.37 -2.19
C GLU A 305 52.59 -34.13 -1.70
N GLU A 306 52.52 -35.44 -1.90
CA GLU A 306 51.39 -36.28 -1.45
C GLU A 306 51.43 -36.46 0.07
N LYS A 307 52.63 -36.62 0.66
CA LYS A 307 52.82 -36.63 2.13
C LYS A 307 52.40 -35.29 2.75
N LYS A 308 52.76 -34.17 2.13
CA LYS A 308 52.33 -32.82 2.55
C LYS A 308 50.81 -32.61 2.35
N ARG A 309 50.19 -33.23 1.35
CA ARG A 309 48.72 -33.18 1.17
C ARG A 309 47.99 -34.00 2.23
N VAL A 310 48.43 -35.22 2.52
CA VAL A 310 47.85 -36.07 3.58
C VAL A 310 48.00 -35.42 4.97
N GLN A 311 49.15 -34.78 5.24
CA GLN A 311 49.32 -34.01 6.47
C GLN A 311 48.37 -32.81 6.55
N ARG A 312 48.18 -32.07 5.45
CA ARG A 312 47.19 -30.96 5.41
C ARG A 312 45.76 -31.46 5.63
N GLU A 313 45.40 -32.60 5.05
CA GLU A 313 44.07 -33.18 5.19
C GLU A 313 43.82 -33.72 6.61
N MET A 314 44.83 -34.31 7.25
CA MET A 314 44.79 -34.66 8.67
C MET A 314 44.66 -33.44 9.58
N LEU A 315 45.40 -32.36 9.31
CA LEU A 315 45.29 -31.11 10.07
C LEU A 315 43.89 -30.51 9.93
N PHE A 316 43.34 -30.50 8.71
CA PHE A 316 41.99 -30.01 8.44
C PHE A 316 40.91 -30.87 9.13
N LYS A 317 41.08 -32.19 9.16
CA LYS A 317 40.17 -33.11 9.86
C LYS A 317 40.20 -32.90 11.37
N LYS A 318 41.39 -32.77 11.97
CA LYS A 318 41.56 -32.41 13.39
C LYS A 318 40.98 -31.04 13.71
N GLU A 319 41.12 -30.06 12.81
CA GLU A 319 40.52 -28.74 13.00
C GLU A 319 38.99 -28.80 12.95
N ARG A 320 38.43 -29.59 12.02
CA ARG A 320 36.99 -29.83 11.92
C ARG A 320 36.44 -30.53 13.17
N GLU A 321 37.13 -31.55 13.67
CA GLU A 321 36.76 -32.25 14.92
C GLU A 321 36.80 -31.31 16.13
N LYS A 322 37.83 -30.45 16.23
CA LYS A 322 37.88 -29.41 17.25
C LYS A 322 36.71 -28.43 17.15
N ARG A 323 36.38 -27.96 15.93
CA ARG A 323 35.22 -27.07 15.71
C ARG A 323 33.91 -27.75 16.07
N PHE A 324 33.75 -29.04 15.78
CA PHE A 324 32.57 -29.81 16.18
C PHE A 324 32.48 -29.98 17.70
N ALA A 325 33.59 -30.30 18.37
CA ALA A 325 33.62 -30.41 19.83
C ALA A 325 33.26 -29.08 20.52
N VAL A 326 33.76 -27.95 19.99
CA VAL A 326 33.39 -26.60 20.46
C VAL A 326 31.90 -26.33 20.27
N LEU A 327 31.33 -26.72 19.12
CA LEU A 327 29.90 -26.57 18.87
C LEU A 327 29.03 -27.47 19.76
N GLU A 328 29.46 -28.68 20.05
CA GLU A 328 28.77 -29.58 20.98
C GLU A 328 28.81 -29.05 22.41
N GLN A 329 29.97 -28.56 22.86
CA GLN A 329 30.11 -27.89 24.15
C GLN A 329 29.21 -26.65 24.22
N TRP A 330 29.21 -25.80 23.19
CA TRP A 330 28.33 -24.64 23.09
C TRP A 330 26.85 -25.04 23.09
N LYS A 331 26.47 -26.11 22.40
CA LYS A 331 25.09 -26.61 22.35
C LYS A 331 24.64 -27.17 23.70
N LYS A 332 25.53 -27.85 24.43
CA LYS A 332 25.29 -28.35 25.78
C LYS A 332 25.15 -27.19 26.77
N GLU A 333 26.02 -26.19 26.67
CA GLU A 333 25.99 -25.00 27.53
C GLU A 333 24.76 -24.13 27.24
N LYS A 334 24.37 -23.97 25.97
CA LYS A 334 23.09 -23.33 25.61
C LYS A 334 21.88 -24.14 26.07
N GLY A 335 21.96 -25.47 26.09
CA GLY A 335 20.94 -26.34 26.64
C GLY A 335 20.79 -26.14 28.16
N ASN A 336 21.91 -26.14 28.88
CA ASN A 336 21.95 -25.91 30.32
C ASN A 336 21.47 -24.49 30.67
N GLN A 337 21.92 -23.45 29.95
CA GLN A 337 21.40 -22.08 30.13
C GLN A 337 19.90 -22.00 29.91
N LYS A 338 19.33 -22.72 28.94
CA LYS A 338 17.87 -22.73 28.71
C LYS A 338 17.12 -23.43 29.85
N LEU A 339 17.66 -24.54 30.35
CA LEU A 339 17.09 -25.25 31.51
C LEU A 339 17.18 -24.40 32.79
N GLU A 340 18.29 -23.70 32.98
CA GLU A 340 18.53 -22.81 34.11
C GLU A 340 17.69 -21.54 34.01
N GLU A 341 17.53 -20.95 32.82
CA GLU A 341 16.55 -19.88 32.56
C GLU A 341 15.10 -20.34 32.77
N GLU A 342 14.77 -21.60 32.44
CA GLU A 342 13.43 -22.16 32.67
C GLU A 342 13.20 -22.44 34.15
N HIS A 343 14.23 -22.88 34.89
CA HIS A 343 14.21 -23.04 36.34
C HIS A 343 14.07 -21.66 37.03
N ASN A 344 14.87 -20.68 36.63
CA ASN A 344 14.82 -19.31 37.16
C ASN A 344 13.51 -18.60 36.79
N LYS A 345 12.92 -18.88 35.61
CA LYS A 345 11.57 -18.39 35.25
C LYS A 345 10.45 -19.03 36.09
N LYS A 346 10.66 -20.23 36.62
CA LYS A 346 9.74 -20.91 37.53
C LYS A 346 9.94 -20.51 39.00
N GLU A 347 11.16 -20.12 39.39
CA GLU A 347 11.52 -19.73 40.77
C GLU A 347 11.48 -18.22 41.06
N VAL A 348 11.50 -17.34 40.05
CA VAL A 348 11.22 -15.90 40.25
C VAL A 348 9.72 -15.71 40.48
N PRO A 349 9.28 -15.18 41.63
CA PRO A 349 7.89 -15.25 42.03
C PRO A 349 7.06 -14.34 41.10
N LEU A 350 5.97 -14.90 40.57
CA LEU A 350 4.93 -14.15 39.86
C LEU A 350 4.44 -12.92 40.66
N ASN A 351 4.57 -12.95 41.98
CA ASN A 351 4.17 -11.89 42.90
C ASN A 351 4.94 -10.57 42.72
N ASP A 352 6.26 -10.57 42.51
CA ASP A 352 7.04 -9.32 42.46
C ASP A 352 6.74 -8.49 41.20
N LYS A 353 6.51 -9.17 40.09
CA LYS A 353 6.12 -8.52 38.82
C LYS A 353 4.68 -8.02 38.87
N GLU A 354 3.79 -8.72 39.57
CA GLU A 354 2.41 -8.27 39.80
C GLU A 354 2.34 -7.07 40.74
N GLU A 355 3.15 -7.04 41.80
CA GLU A 355 3.25 -5.90 42.71
C GLU A 355 3.83 -4.66 42.03
N GLN A 356 4.89 -4.80 41.23
CA GLN A 356 5.43 -3.70 40.43
C GLN A 356 4.42 -3.16 39.42
N ARG A 357 3.66 -4.03 38.76
CA ARG A 357 2.55 -3.62 37.87
C ARG A 357 1.45 -2.89 38.63
N LYS A 358 1.11 -3.34 39.84
CA LYS A 358 0.10 -2.72 40.70
C LYS A 358 0.54 -1.32 41.16
N ILE A 359 1.82 -1.14 41.49
CA ILE A 359 2.40 0.16 41.86
C ILE A 359 2.41 1.11 40.65
N GLN A 360 2.85 0.64 39.47
CA GLN A 360 2.84 1.44 38.24
C GLN A 360 1.42 1.86 37.83
N LEU A 361 0.45 0.94 37.92
CA LEU A 361 -0.95 1.22 37.63
C LEU A 361 -1.52 2.25 38.63
N LYS A 362 -1.16 2.15 39.91
CA LYS A 362 -1.60 3.10 40.94
C LYS A 362 -1.06 4.51 40.68
N LEU A 363 0.22 4.64 40.28
CA LEU A 363 0.82 5.92 39.88
C LEU A 363 0.11 6.53 38.66
N GLN A 364 -0.14 5.73 37.61
CA GLN A 364 -0.86 6.20 36.42
C GLN A 364 -2.29 6.66 36.74
N VAL A 365 -2.99 5.96 37.63
CA VAL A 365 -4.33 6.35 38.09
C VAL A 365 -4.30 7.66 38.89
N GLU A 366 -3.29 7.86 39.73
CA GLU A 366 -3.11 9.11 40.49
C GLU A 366 -2.77 10.30 39.57
N GLU A 367 -1.88 10.11 38.59
CA GLU A 367 -1.58 11.13 37.58
C GLU A 367 -2.81 11.48 36.75
N TYR A 368 -3.58 10.47 36.32
CA TYR A 368 -4.82 10.68 35.61
C TYR A 368 -5.85 11.44 36.47
N LYS A 369 -5.97 11.12 37.76
CA LYS A 369 -6.83 11.85 38.70
C LYS A 369 -6.39 13.31 38.86
N LYS A 370 -5.08 13.57 39.01
CA LYS A 370 -4.50 14.92 39.08
C LYS A 370 -4.76 15.71 37.79
N HIS A 371 -4.53 15.10 36.63
CA HIS A 371 -4.79 15.71 35.33
C HIS A 371 -6.29 16.01 35.14
N LYS A 372 -7.18 15.09 35.52
CA LYS A 372 -8.63 15.29 35.45
C LYS A 372 -9.12 16.37 36.42
N ALA A 373 -8.54 16.47 37.61
CA ALA A 373 -8.82 17.55 38.56
C ALA A 373 -8.35 18.91 38.04
N ALA A 374 -7.15 18.98 37.47
CA ALA A 374 -6.62 20.20 36.85
C ALA A 374 -7.49 20.65 35.66
N LEU A 375 -7.96 19.71 34.83
CA LEU A 375 -8.89 20.00 33.73
C LEU A 375 -10.25 20.50 34.22
N LYS A 376 -10.79 19.90 35.30
CA LYS A 376 -12.03 20.39 35.93
C LYS A 376 -11.86 21.80 36.47
N LEU A 377 -10.74 22.09 37.14
CA LEU A 377 -10.44 23.42 37.67
C LEU A 377 -10.25 24.45 36.53
N ALA A 378 -9.57 24.06 35.45
CA ALA A 378 -9.41 24.91 34.27
C ALA A 378 -10.75 25.17 33.57
N ASN A 379 -11.64 24.18 33.51
CA ASN A 379 -12.99 24.35 32.98
C ASN A 379 -13.85 25.22 33.89
N GLN A 380 -13.77 25.06 35.21
CA GLN A 380 -14.45 25.95 36.17
C GLN A 380 -13.95 27.39 36.03
N LYS A 381 -12.64 27.62 35.87
CA LYS A 381 -12.07 28.96 35.58
C LYS A 381 -12.53 29.52 34.23
N LYS A 382 -12.72 28.69 33.20
CA LYS A 382 -13.30 29.09 31.90
C LYS A 382 -14.79 29.40 31.99
N VAL A 383 -15.54 28.72 32.86
CA VAL A 383 -16.97 28.96 33.10
C VAL A 383 -17.16 30.22 33.97
N HIS A 384 -16.33 30.44 34.98
CA HIS A 384 -16.35 31.68 35.78
C HIS A 384 -15.93 32.92 34.98
N ARG A 385 -15.11 32.78 33.93
CA ARG A 385 -14.83 33.87 32.97
C ARG A 385 -16.00 34.19 32.03
N LYS A 386 -17.05 33.37 32.02
CA LYS A 386 -18.26 33.55 31.20
C LYS A 386 -19.51 33.56 32.09
N VAL A 387 -19.58 34.50 33.03
CA VAL A 387 -20.86 34.85 33.64
C VAL A 387 -21.67 35.59 32.58
N LEU A 388 -22.39 34.83 31.75
CA LEU A 388 -23.43 35.36 30.88
C LEU A 388 -24.50 36.01 31.76
N SER A 389 -24.92 37.22 31.40
CA SER A 389 -26.03 37.94 32.06
C SER A 389 -27.26 37.03 32.16
N LEU A 390 -28.06 37.15 33.22
CA LEU A 390 -29.26 36.33 33.44
C LEU A 390 -30.19 36.35 32.22
N GLU A 391 -30.29 37.50 31.56
CA GLU A 391 -31.09 37.71 30.35
C GLU A 391 -30.60 36.90 29.14
N GLN A 392 -29.29 36.64 29.04
CA GLN A 392 -28.73 35.78 28.00
C GLN A 392 -29.02 34.30 28.27
N LYS A 393 -29.13 33.90 29.54
CA LYS A 393 -29.52 32.53 29.91
C LYS A 393 -30.98 32.27 29.57
N GLU A 394 -31.88 33.22 29.85
CA GLU A 394 -33.30 33.12 29.52
C GLU A 394 -33.53 33.01 28.01
N LYS A 395 -32.87 33.84 27.20
CA LYS A 395 -32.93 33.74 25.72
C LYS A 395 -32.44 32.40 25.18
N ILE A 396 -31.43 31.79 25.83
CA ILE A 396 -30.93 30.45 25.44
C ILE A 396 -31.91 29.36 25.85
N LEU A 397 -32.53 29.45 27.03
CA LEU A 397 -33.54 28.50 27.50
C LEU A 397 -34.76 28.53 26.59
N GLU A 398 -35.28 29.71 26.27
CA GLU A 398 -36.42 29.88 25.37
C GLU A 398 -36.14 29.32 23.97
N ARG A 399 -34.93 29.56 23.44
CA ARG A 399 -34.49 28.98 22.16
C ARG A 399 -34.44 27.44 22.21
N ASN A 400 -33.96 26.88 23.32
CA ASN A 400 -33.86 25.43 23.49
C ASN A 400 -35.24 24.78 23.66
N GLU A 401 -36.16 25.41 24.39
CA GLU A 401 -37.53 24.95 24.53
C GLU A 401 -38.26 24.93 23.17
N LYS A 402 -38.09 25.98 22.36
CA LYS A 402 -38.64 26.03 20.98
C LYS A 402 -38.06 24.92 20.09
N LEU A 403 -36.78 24.58 20.23
CA LEU A 403 -36.17 23.47 19.50
C LEU A 403 -36.72 22.11 19.95
N ILE A 404 -36.96 21.94 21.25
CA ILE A 404 -37.51 20.71 21.81
C ILE A 404 -38.97 20.53 21.39
N SER A 405 -39.79 21.58 21.46
CA SER A 405 -41.19 21.52 21.02
C SER A 405 -41.29 21.19 19.53
N PHE A 406 -40.52 21.87 18.68
CA PHE A 406 -40.47 21.58 17.25
C PHE A 406 -40.06 20.13 16.95
N LYS A 407 -39.08 19.59 17.69
CA LYS A 407 -38.66 18.18 17.53
C LYS A 407 -39.76 17.20 17.96
N ARG A 408 -40.52 17.50 19.01
CA ARG A 408 -41.66 16.70 19.47
C ARG A 408 -42.80 16.72 18.45
N GLU A 409 -43.16 17.88 17.93
CA GLU A 409 -44.19 18.02 16.88
C GLU A 409 -43.81 17.22 15.64
N LYS A 410 -42.55 17.31 15.19
CA LYS A 410 -42.05 16.53 14.05
C LYS A 410 -42.10 15.01 14.29
N GLN A 411 -41.88 14.57 15.53
CA GLN A 411 -42.02 13.15 15.88
C GLN A 411 -43.48 12.70 15.88
N LEU A 412 -44.40 13.52 16.40
CA LEU A 412 -45.84 13.24 16.37
C LEU A 412 -46.37 13.18 14.93
N ALA A 413 -45.98 14.12 14.07
CA ALA A 413 -46.35 14.11 12.65
C ALA A 413 -45.89 12.82 11.94
N ARG A 414 -44.65 12.37 12.20
CA ARG A 414 -44.14 11.09 11.66
C ARG A 414 -44.92 9.88 12.15
N LYS A 415 -45.33 9.87 13.43
CA LYS A 415 -46.17 8.79 13.98
C LYS A 415 -47.54 8.77 13.30
N TYR A 416 -48.16 9.93 13.14
CA TYR A 416 -49.45 10.05 12.47
C TYR A 416 -49.40 9.59 11.00
N GLU A 417 -48.35 9.98 10.26
CA GLU A 417 -48.13 9.50 8.88
C GLU A 417 -47.95 7.98 8.79
N LEU A 418 -47.31 7.37 9.80
CA LEU A 418 -47.14 5.91 9.87
C LEU A 418 -48.48 5.22 10.15
N GLU A 419 -49.27 5.73 11.09
CA GLU A 419 -50.62 5.21 11.39
C GLU A 419 -51.55 5.30 10.18
N GLU A 420 -51.50 6.39 9.39
CA GLU A 420 -52.26 6.48 8.15
C GLU A 420 -51.81 5.45 7.11
N LYS A 421 -50.50 5.23 6.97
CA LYS A 421 -49.97 4.21 6.06
C LYS A 421 -50.38 2.80 6.49
N GLU A 422 -50.36 2.53 7.78
CA GLU A 422 -50.79 1.24 8.34
C GLU A 422 -52.29 1.01 8.10
N LYS A 423 -53.15 2.00 8.36
CA LYS A 423 -54.58 1.95 8.02
C LYS A 423 -54.83 1.72 6.52
N ARG A 424 -54.01 2.33 5.64
CA ARG A 424 -54.09 2.09 4.19
C ARG A 424 -53.69 0.65 3.83
N LEU A 425 -52.63 0.13 4.45
CA LEU A 425 -52.18 -1.25 4.25
C LEU A 425 -53.23 -2.25 4.77
N GLU A 426 -53.87 -1.97 5.89
CA GLU A 426 -54.90 -2.83 6.47
C GLU A 426 -56.14 -2.90 5.58
N LYS A 427 -56.60 -1.77 5.04
CA LYS A 427 -57.66 -1.73 4.00
C LYS A 427 -57.29 -2.50 2.73
N LEU A 428 -56.01 -2.48 2.33
CA LEU A 428 -55.54 -3.27 1.18
C LEU A 428 -55.49 -4.76 1.51
N LYS A 429 -55.04 -5.13 2.71
CA LYS A 429 -55.03 -6.53 3.19
C LYS A 429 -56.44 -7.10 3.26
N GLU A 430 -57.41 -6.33 3.76
CA GLU A 430 -58.83 -6.73 3.78
C GLU A 430 -59.37 -7.00 2.37
N LYS A 431 -59.05 -6.13 1.39
CA LYS A 431 -59.45 -6.33 -0.01
C LYS A 431 -58.78 -7.53 -0.68
N VAL A 432 -57.58 -7.90 -0.27
CA VAL A 432 -56.76 -8.98 -0.87
C VAL A 432 -56.94 -10.31 -0.12
N ALA A 433 -57.64 -10.33 1.02
CA ALA A 433 -57.97 -11.54 1.74
C ALA A 433 -58.97 -12.40 0.95
N VAL A 434 -58.45 -13.14 -0.02
CA VAL A 434 -59.18 -14.13 -0.80
C VAL A 434 -59.39 -15.36 0.08
N ASN A 435 -60.50 -15.37 0.82
CA ASN A 435 -60.99 -16.57 1.51
C ASN A 435 -61.66 -17.50 0.49
N VAL A 436 -60.87 -18.31 -0.22
CA VAL A 436 -61.41 -19.41 -1.03
C VAL A 436 -61.37 -20.68 -0.18
N SER A 437 -62.54 -21.29 0.05
CA SER A 437 -62.60 -22.62 0.68
C SER A 437 -61.92 -23.63 -0.23
N ARG A 438 -61.03 -24.45 0.33
CA ARG A 438 -60.26 -25.44 -0.43
C ARG A 438 -61.20 -26.53 -0.94
N ASP A 439 -61.53 -26.49 -2.23
CA ASP A 439 -62.33 -27.53 -2.90
C ASP A 439 -61.47 -28.79 -3.11
N PRO A 440 -61.78 -29.92 -2.45
CA PRO A 440 -61.01 -31.16 -2.58
C PRO A 440 -61.05 -31.76 -4.01
N ALA A 441 -62.10 -31.49 -4.78
CA ALA A 441 -62.26 -32.04 -6.13
C ALA A 441 -61.38 -31.33 -7.18
N ARG A 442 -60.94 -30.10 -6.90
CA ARG A 442 -60.09 -29.27 -7.79
C ARG A 442 -58.79 -29.97 -8.22
N LEU A 443 -58.26 -30.88 -7.38
CA LEU A 443 -57.03 -31.62 -7.68
C LEU A 443 -57.20 -32.61 -8.84
N TYR A 444 -58.43 -33.09 -9.08
CA TYR A 444 -58.74 -34.08 -10.12
C TYR A 444 -59.27 -33.43 -11.41
N GLU A 445 -59.51 -32.13 -11.40
CA GLU A 445 -59.93 -31.39 -12.59
C GLU A 445 -58.75 -30.77 -13.33
N LEU A 446 -58.76 -30.86 -14.66
CA LEU A 446 -57.79 -30.17 -15.51
C LEU A 446 -57.97 -28.65 -15.35
N THR A 447 -56.85 -27.93 -15.19
CA THR A 447 -56.86 -26.47 -15.18
C THR A 447 -57.40 -25.92 -16.50
N GLU A 448 -58.12 -24.81 -16.47
CA GLU A 448 -58.75 -24.23 -17.67
C GLU A 448 -57.75 -24.00 -18.80
N VAL A 449 -56.53 -23.59 -18.47
CA VAL A 449 -55.42 -23.43 -19.42
C VAL A 449 -55.09 -24.74 -20.16
N LEU A 450 -55.16 -25.87 -19.45
CA LEU A 450 -54.89 -27.20 -20.00
C LEU A 450 -56.09 -27.74 -20.81
N LYS A 451 -57.32 -27.41 -20.41
CA LYS A 451 -58.53 -27.66 -21.22
C LYS A 451 -58.44 -26.92 -22.56
N CYS A 452 -58.16 -25.61 -22.52
CA CYS A 452 -57.99 -24.79 -23.71
C CYS A 452 -56.87 -25.30 -24.62
N ARG A 453 -55.72 -25.75 -24.07
CA ARG A 453 -54.63 -26.34 -24.88
C ARG A 453 -55.06 -27.63 -25.58
N ARG A 454 -55.75 -28.54 -24.89
CA ARG A 454 -56.20 -29.79 -25.52
C ARG A 454 -57.25 -29.55 -26.61
N GLU A 455 -58.16 -28.61 -26.39
CA GLU A 455 -59.13 -28.20 -27.42
C GLU A 455 -58.41 -27.60 -28.64
N SER A 456 -57.38 -26.79 -28.41
CA SER A 456 -56.51 -26.23 -29.47
C SER A 456 -55.73 -27.31 -30.23
N ASP A 457 -55.18 -28.31 -29.53
CA ASP A 457 -54.40 -29.41 -30.11
C ASP A 457 -55.28 -30.40 -30.89
N SER A 458 -56.56 -30.56 -30.51
CA SER A 458 -57.52 -31.40 -31.22
C SER A 458 -57.97 -30.82 -32.59
N GLN A 459 -57.81 -29.51 -32.79
CA GLN A 459 -58.15 -28.82 -34.05
C GLN A 459 -56.98 -28.75 -35.05
N ASN A 460 -55.75 -29.12 -34.67
CA ASN A 460 -54.58 -29.11 -35.54
C ASN A 460 -54.05 -30.54 -35.81
N LYS A 461 -54.66 -31.24 -36.78
CA LYS A 461 -54.04 -32.42 -37.41
C LYS A 461 -53.00 -31.96 -38.45
N VAL A 462 -51.73 -31.77 -38.08
CA VAL A 462 -50.60 -31.78 -39.03
C VAL A 462 -49.33 -32.35 -38.39
N SER A 463 -48.87 -33.45 -39.00
CA SER A 463 -47.51 -34.01 -39.15
C SER A 463 -46.41 -33.69 -38.14
N SER A 464 -45.79 -34.78 -37.67
CA SER A 464 -44.50 -34.84 -36.99
C SER A 464 -43.40 -34.03 -37.69
N ALA A 465 -42.96 -32.93 -37.08
CA ALA A 465 -41.63 -32.35 -37.29
C ALA A 465 -41.27 -31.51 -36.06
N ILE A 466 -40.15 -31.83 -35.42
CA ILE A 466 -39.61 -31.13 -34.25
C ILE A 466 -39.25 -29.68 -34.66
N PRO A 467 -39.79 -28.62 -34.03
CA PRO A 467 -39.44 -27.25 -34.40
C PRO A 467 -38.03 -26.88 -33.94
N ASP A 468 -37.22 -26.41 -34.89
CA ASP A 468 -35.86 -25.90 -34.71
C ASP A 468 -35.79 -24.78 -33.64
N VAL A 469 -34.83 -24.89 -32.71
CA VAL A 469 -34.58 -23.99 -31.55
C VAL A 469 -34.44 -22.51 -31.97
N ARG A 470 -34.16 -22.26 -33.25
CA ARG A 470 -34.05 -20.92 -33.84
C ARG A 470 -35.37 -20.15 -33.92
N LEU A 471 -36.52 -20.82 -33.83
CA LEU A 471 -37.85 -20.20 -33.86
C LEU A 471 -38.37 -19.82 -32.47
N LEU A 472 -37.61 -20.06 -31.40
CA LEU A 472 -37.97 -19.62 -30.06
C LEU A 472 -37.78 -18.09 -29.93
N PRO A 473 -38.83 -17.33 -29.57
CA PRO A 473 -38.73 -15.88 -29.43
C PRO A 473 -37.74 -15.52 -28.30
N LYS A 474 -36.66 -14.81 -28.64
CA LYS A 474 -35.67 -14.35 -27.66
C LYS A 474 -36.25 -13.23 -26.79
N LYS A 475 -35.99 -13.29 -25.48
CA LYS A 475 -36.50 -12.34 -24.47
C LYS A 475 -36.12 -10.89 -24.84
N ALA A 476 -37.09 -9.98 -24.69
CA ALA A 476 -36.91 -8.56 -24.97
C ALA A 476 -35.84 -7.91 -24.09
N VAL A 477 -34.94 -7.13 -24.69
CA VAL A 477 -33.89 -6.40 -23.97
C VAL A 477 -34.50 -5.16 -23.30
N PRO A 478 -34.37 -5.01 -21.96
CA PRO A 478 -34.90 -3.87 -21.23
C PRO A 478 -34.32 -2.52 -21.67
N LEU A 479 -35.14 -1.48 -21.62
CA LEU A 479 -34.87 -0.15 -22.21
C LEU A 479 -33.60 0.55 -21.71
N TRP A 480 -33.15 0.28 -20.48
CA TRP A 480 -31.93 0.87 -19.92
C TRP A 480 -30.62 0.28 -20.45
N ARG A 481 -30.68 -0.83 -21.21
CA ARG A 481 -29.53 -1.41 -21.94
C ARG A 481 -29.41 -0.89 -23.37
N LYS A 482 -30.33 -0.03 -23.82
CA LYS A 482 -30.17 0.70 -25.08
C LYS A 482 -29.35 1.94 -24.79
N THR A 483 -28.03 1.84 -24.80
CA THR A 483 -27.17 3.03 -24.87
C THR A 483 -27.25 3.59 -26.29
N SER A 484 -27.53 4.89 -26.38
CA SER A 484 -27.59 5.68 -27.61
C SER A 484 -26.29 5.54 -28.42
N ASN A 485 -26.43 5.32 -29.72
CA ASN A 485 -25.36 5.55 -30.71
C ASN A 485 -25.02 7.04 -30.80
#